data_AF-A0A517XSE6-F1
#
_entry.id   AF-A0A517XSE6-F1
#
_cell.length_a   1.000
_cell.length_b   1.000
_cell.length_c   1.000
_cell.angle_alpha   90.00
_cell.angle_beta   90.00
_cell.angle_gamma   90.00
#
_symmetry.space_group_name_H-M   'P 1'
#
loop_
_entity.id
_entity.type
_entity.pdbx_description
1 polymer ?
#
loop_
_entity_poly.entity_id
_entity_poly.type
_entity_poly.pdbx_seq_one_letter_code
_entity_poly.pdbx_strand_id
1 'polypeptide(L)'
;MDHALLRSWLELPAGEWPPEPHVLLGNPADPADAETRALDRMDRLRPYQLLHPELVTEGMTRLAQALIAFSEAPPRYEFVEPLQPARPPATFEVVEELPPPAEVLPLAEDLPAGRRWVYARLAVVRRLIRAWDRVGVVFGDPDDPADTPVRVMVLLEAVRTVRPLLPGVKGVMGGVGEPGGVCAALVRQPLILDTFRRFLPDQRVALAADWRRGRDAVRREYAWLRRVSAQGRAHRAGRRGVRAAWRWALHTPELLLVPLLLILLVVRLRGN
;
A
#
# COMPACT_ATOMS: atom_id res chain seq x y z
N MET A 1 -30.80 -11.76 -34.19
CA MET A 1 -29.36 -11.42 -34.04
C MET A 1 -28.57 -12.71 -34.19
N ASP A 2 -27.46 -12.71 -34.93
CA ASP A 2 -26.64 -13.90 -35.10
C ASP A 2 -25.73 -14.11 -33.88
N HIS A 3 -26.25 -14.83 -32.88
CA HIS A 3 -25.51 -15.13 -31.66
C HIS A 3 -24.38 -16.17 -31.88
N ALA A 4 -24.32 -16.85 -33.02
CA ALA A 4 -23.22 -17.78 -33.32
C ALA A 4 -21.90 -17.02 -33.52
N LEU A 5 -21.96 -15.87 -34.17
CA LEU A 5 -20.84 -14.96 -34.36
C LEU A 5 -20.28 -14.46 -33.02
N LEU A 6 -21.16 -14.02 -32.12
CA LEU A 6 -20.78 -13.54 -30.79
C LEU A 6 -20.15 -14.64 -29.93
N ARG A 7 -20.67 -15.87 -30.01
CA ARG A 7 -20.06 -17.04 -29.34
C ARG A 7 -18.68 -17.34 -29.90
N SER A 8 -18.50 -17.23 -31.22
CA SER A 8 -17.19 -17.43 -31.87
C SER A 8 -16.16 -16.43 -31.37
N TRP A 9 -16.51 -15.14 -31.28
CA TRP A 9 -15.58 -14.10 -30.77
C TRP A 9 -15.21 -14.30 -29.30
N LEU A 10 -16.14 -14.83 -28.50
CA LEU A 10 -15.92 -15.12 -27.08
C LEU A 10 -15.36 -16.52 -26.81
N GLU A 11 -15.09 -17.31 -27.87
CA GLU A 11 -14.61 -18.70 -27.78
C GLU A 11 -15.50 -19.59 -26.92
N LEU A 12 -16.82 -19.40 -27.00
CA LEU A 12 -17.81 -20.15 -26.23
C LEU A 12 -18.21 -21.43 -26.97
N PRO A 13 -18.52 -22.52 -26.25
CA PRO A 13 -19.05 -23.75 -26.87
C PRO A 13 -20.36 -23.45 -27.61
N ALA A 14 -20.81 -24.32 -28.53
CA ALA A 14 -22.14 -24.18 -29.16
C ALA A 14 -23.28 -24.42 -28.15
N GLY A 15 -24.47 -23.81 -28.36
CA GLY A 15 -25.61 -23.96 -27.45
C GLY A 15 -26.59 -22.76 -27.45
N GLU A 16 -27.36 -22.62 -26.36
CA GLU A 16 -28.32 -21.52 -26.17
C GLU A 16 -27.64 -20.22 -25.72
N TRP A 17 -28.19 -19.08 -26.14
CA TRP A 17 -27.70 -17.74 -25.77
C TRP A 17 -28.77 -17.00 -24.94
N PRO A 18 -28.40 -16.35 -23.82
CA PRO A 18 -27.05 -16.29 -23.24
C PRO A 18 -26.70 -17.58 -22.45
N PRO A 19 -25.43 -18.01 -22.43
CA PRO A 19 -25.00 -19.11 -21.56
C PRO A 19 -25.03 -18.69 -20.08
N GLU A 20 -24.86 -19.67 -19.19
CA GLU A 20 -24.75 -19.37 -17.75
C GLU A 20 -23.59 -18.39 -17.46
N PRO A 21 -23.73 -17.50 -16.45
CA PRO A 21 -22.71 -16.51 -16.10
C PRO A 21 -21.30 -17.08 -15.91
N HIS A 22 -21.18 -18.25 -15.29
CA HIS A 22 -19.90 -18.92 -15.07
C HIS A 22 -19.25 -19.35 -16.40
N VAL A 23 -20.04 -19.90 -17.32
CA VAL A 23 -19.57 -20.30 -18.66
C VAL A 23 -19.17 -19.08 -19.47
N LEU A 24 -19.96 -17.99 -19.38
CA LEU A 24 -19.66 -16.73 -20.06
C LEU A 24 -18.32 -16.12 -19.61
N LEU A 25 -17.99 -16.26 -18.32
CA LEU A 25 -16.71 -15.84 -17.74
C LEU A 25 -15.60 -16.90 -17.84
N GLY A 26 -15.87 -18.08 -18.39
CA GLY A 26 -14.91 -19.17 -18.55
C GLY A 26 -14.47 -19.81 -17.24
N ASN A 27 -15.43 -20.02 -16.34
CA ASN A 27 -15.29 -20.69 -15.05
C ASN A 27 -14.16 -20.11 -14.18
N PRO A 28 -14.25 -18.82 -13.79
CA PRO A 28 -13.26 -18.19 -12.94
C PRO A 28 -13.20 -18.86 -11.55
N ALA A 29 -12.01 -18.92 -10.97
CA ALA A 29 -11.79 -19.55 -9.66
C ALA A 29 -12.26 -18.67 -8.48
N ASP A 30 -12.14 -17.35 -8.63
CA ASP A 30 -12.48 -16.36 -7.60
C ASP A 30 -12.96 -15.04 -8.23
N PRO A 31 -13.45 -14.06 -7.43
CA PRO A 31 -13.96 -12.80 -7.97
C PRO A 31 -12.93 -11.94 -8.71
N ALA A 32 -11.65 -12.01 -8.35
CA ALA A 32 -10.61 -11.24 -9.03
C ALA A 32 -10.25 -11.86 -10.40
N ASP A 33 -10.25 -13.20 -10.49
CA ASP A 33 -10.15 -13.94 -11.75
C ASP A 33 -11.36 -13.63 -12.65
N ALA A 34 -12.57 -13.58 -12.08
CA ALA A 34 -13.79 -13.22 -12.80
C ALA A 34 -13.72 -11.82 -13.43
N GLU A 35 -13.25 -10.82 -12.67
CA GLU A 35 -13.05 -9.45 -13.17
C GLU A 35 -12.04 -9.41 -14.32
N THR A 36 -10.88 -10.05 -14.14
CA THR A 36 -9.82 -10.10 -15.16
C THR A 36 -10.33 -10.73 -16.45
N ARG A 37 -11.02 -11.86 -16.36
CA ARG A 37 -11.59 -12.57 -17.51
C ARG A 37 -12.74 -11.84 -18.19
N ALA A 38 -13.52 -11.06 -17.45
CA ALA A 38 -14.55 -10.20 -18.03
C ALA A 38 -13.91 -9.11 -18.89
N LEU A 39 -12.89 -8.43 -18.36
CA LEU A 39 -12.16 -7.37 -19.08
C LEU A 39 -11.49 -7.90 -20.35
N ASP A 40 -10.79 -9.03 -20.28
CA ASP A 40 -10.15 -9.65 -21.45
C ASP A 40 -11.16 -9.97 -22.55
N ARG A 41 -12.35 -10.46 -22.18
CA ARG A 41 -13.43 -10.73 -23.16
C ARG A 41 -14.05 -9.47 -23.72
N MET A 42 -14.24 -8.44 -22.91
CA MET A 42 -14.70 -7.14 -23.38
C MET A 42 -13.72 -6.56 -24.41
N ASP A 43 -12.42 -6.69 -24.16
CA ASP A 43 -11.37 -6.24 -25.08
C ASP A 43 -11.36 -7.03 -26.40
N ARG A 44 -11.66 -8.34 -26.38
CA ARG A 44 -11.85 -9.15 -27.60
C ARG A 44 -13.03 -8.71 -28.44
N LEU A 45 -14.07 -8.10 -27.86
CA LEU A 45 -15.23 -7.61 -28.61
C LEU A 45 -14.99 -6.25 -29.29
N ARG A 46 -14.05 -5.44 -28.78
CA ARG A 46 -13.82 -4.07 -29.28
C ARG A 46 -13.53 -3.97 -30.78
N PRO A 47 -12.71 -4.85 -31.41
CA PRO A 47 -12.44 -4.78 -32.85
C PRO A 47 -13.70 -4.90 -33.72
N TYR A 48 -14.76 -5.53 -33.22
CA TYR A 48 -16.00 -5.78 -33.96
C TYR A 48 -17.06 -4.69 -33.78
N GLN A 49 -16.80 -3.68 -32.94
CA GLN A 49 -17.80 -2.67 -32.56
C GLN A 49 -18.30 -1.83 -33.73
N LEU A 50 -17.45 -1.58 -34.74
CA LEU A 50 -17.84 -0.81 -35.93
C LEU A 50 -18.65 -1.63 -36.94
N LEU A 51 -18.42 -2.95 -37.00
CA LEU A 51 -19.07 -3.84 -37.96
C LEU A 51 -20.40 -4.39 -37.44
N HIS A 52 -20.49 -4.60 -36.12
CA HIS A 52 -21.64 -5.24 -35.46
C HIS A 52 -21.95 -4.59 -34.10
N PRO A 53 -22.31 -3.29 -34.07
CA PRO A 53 -22.46 -2.53 -32.82
C PRO A 53 -23.52 -3.13 -31.88
N GLU A 54 -24.60 -3.68 -32.40
CA GLU A 54 -25.68 -4.28 -31.60
C GLU A 54 -25.23 -5.57 -30.93
N LEU A 55 -24.52 -6.45 -31.66
CA LEU A 55 -24.00 -7.72 -31.11
C LEU A 55 -22.94 -7.48 -30.06
N VAL A 56 -22.03 -6.53 -30.30
CA VAL A 56 -20.99 -6.16 -29.33
C VAL A 56 -21.61 -5.56 -28.08
N THR A 57 -22.59 -4.68 -28.22
CA THR A 57 -23.28 -4.07 -27.06
C THR A 57 -23.99 -5.12 -26.20
N GLU A 58 -24.69 -6.06 -26.83
CA GLU A 58 -25.32 -7.20 -26.13
C GLU A 58 -24.26 -8.04 -25.41
N GLY A 59 -23.15 -8.39 -26.08
CA GLY A 59 -22.06 -9.16 -25.48
C GLY A 59 -21.43 -8.47 -24.26
N MET A 60 -21.13 -7.17 -24.38
CA MET A 60 -20.61 -6.35 -23.28
C MET A 60 -21.58 -6.29 -22.10
N THR A 61 -22.87 -6.11 -22.39
CA THR A 61 -23.93 -6.07 -21.37
C THR A 61 -24.03 -7.40 -20.63
N ARG A 62 -23.98 -8.54 -21.34
CA ARG A 62 -24.00 -9.87 -20.71
C ARG A 62 -22.76 -10.15 -19.87
N LEU A 63 -21.57 -9.73 -20.32
CA LEU A 63 -20.35 -9.86 -19.53
C LEU A 63 -20.42 -9.05 -18.23
N ALA A 64 -20.94 -7.82 -18.29
CA ALA A 64 -21.14 -6.99 -17.10
C ALA A 64 -22.15 -7.63 -16.12
N GLN A 65 -23.30 -8.11 -16.62
CA GLN A 65 -24.30 -8.81 -15.82
C GLN A 65 -23.72 -10.08 -15.17
N ALA A 66 -22.93 -10.86 -15.91
CA ALA A 66 -22.28 -12.05 -15.38
C ALA A 66 -21.27 -11.71 -14.27
N LEU A 67 -20.50 -10.63 -14.40
CA LEU A 67 -19.57 -10.18 -13.38
C LEU A 67 -20.28 -9.74 -12.10
N ILE A 68 -21.41 -9.03 -12.22
CA ILE A 68 -22.25 -8.63 -11.07
C ILE A 68 -22.80 -9.89 -10.37
N ALA A 69 -23.42 -10.79 -11.12
CA ALA A 69 -23.97 -12.03 -10.58
C ALA A 69 -22.91 -12.89 -9.86
N PHE A 70 -21.69 -12.94 -10.42
CA PHE A 70 -20.58 -13.66 -9.80
C PHE A 70 -20.08 -12.99 -8.50
N SER A 71 -20.08 -11.65 -8.46
CA SER A 71 -19.62 -10.87 -7.29
C SER A 71 -20.63 -10.88 -6.15
N GLU A 72 -21.93 -10.99 -6.47
CA GLU A 72 -23.03 -11.06 -5.51
C GLU A 72 -23.30 -12.49 -5.02
N ALA A 73 -22.85 -13.51 -5.77
CA ALA A 73 -22.97 -14.88 -5.32
C ALA A 73 -22.28 -15.00 -3.95
N PRO A 74 -23.01 -15.43 -2.90
CA PRO A 74 -22.40 -15.63 -1.59
C PRO A 74 -21.21 -16.56 -1.78
N PRO A 75 -20.06 -16.30 -1.13
CA PRO A 75 -18.94 -17.22 -1.21
C PRO A 75 -19.50 -18.60 -0.91
N ARG A 76 -19.29 -19.55 -1.82
CA ARG A 76 -19.61 -20.96 -1.56
C ARG A 76 -18.76 -21.32 -0.36
N TYR A 77 -19.33 -21.15 0.83
CA TYR A 77 -18.85 -21.77 2.03
C TYR A 77 -18.97 -23.25 1.70
N GLU A 78 -17.87 -23.85 1.25
CA GLU A 78 -17.63 -25.25 1.54
C GLU A 78 -17.98 -25.38 3.00
N PHE A 79 -19.00 -26.19 3.28
CA PHE A 79 -19.49 -26.44 4.61
C PHE A 79 -18.29 -26.99 5.39
N VAL A 80 -17.55 -26.12 6.05
CA VAL A 80 -16.51 -26.49 6.98
C VAL A 80 -17.28 -27.17 8.09
N GLU A 81 -17.16 -28.51 8.12
CA GLU A 81 -17.73 -29.36 9.14
C GLU A 81 -17.54 -28.68 10.50
N PRO A 82 -18.62 -28.47 11.27
CA PRO A 82 -18.61 -27.57 12.41
C PRO A 82 -17.47 -27.93 13.35
N LEU A 83 -16.46 -27.05 13.40
CA LEU A 83 -15.41 -27.14 14.39
C LEU A 83 -16.07 -27.22 15.77
N GLN A 84 -15.70 -28.28 16.48
CA GLN A 84 -16.05 -28.53 17.88
C GLN A 84 -16.12 -27.23 18.69
N PRO A 85 -17.17 -27.05 19.53
CA PRO A 85 -17.39 -25.81 20.25
C PRO A 85 -16.15 -25.42 21.04
N ALA A 86 -15.64 -24.23 20.72
CA ALA A 86 -14.49 -23.64 21.38
C ALA A 86 -14.79 -23.51 22.89
N ARG A 87 -13.78 -23.91 23.67
CA ARG A 87 -13.70 -23.78 25.12
C ARG A 87 -14.09 -22.35 25.55
N PRO A 88 -14.85 -22.17 26.65
CA PRO A 88 -15.34 -20.86 27.07
C PRO A 88 -14.21 -19.83 27.23
N PRO A 89 -14.48 -18.54 26.93
CA PRO A 89 -13.47 -17.49 26.98
C PRO A 89 -12.95 -17.31 28.41
N ALA A 90 -11.62 -17.34 28.55
CA ALA A 90 -10.97 -16.96 29.79
C ALA A 90 -11.32 -15.49 30.10
N THR A 91 -11.71 -15.26 31.34
CA THR A 91 -12.01 -13.96 31.94
C THR A 91 -10.90 -12.97 31.61
N PHE A 92 -11.26 -11.84 30.97
CA PHE A 92 -10.32 -10.77 30.70
C PHE A 92 -9.98 -10.06 32.01
N GLU A 93 -8.79 -10.33 32.54
CA GLU A 93 -8.21 -9.59 33.67
C GLU A 93 -7.82 -8.20 33.15
N VAL A 94 -8.38 -7.16 33.78
CA VAL A 94 -8.06 -5.76 33.50
C VAL A 94 -6.61 -5.52 33.92
N VAL A 95 -5.70 -5.53 32.94
CA VAL A 95 -4.29 -5.22 33.16
C VAL A 95 -4.16 -3.74 33.53
N GLU A 96 -3.73 -3.51 34.76
CA GLU A 96 -3.36 -2.22 35.34
C GLU A 96 -2.34 -1.50 34.43
N GLU A 97 -2.59 -0.22 34.18
CA GLU A 97 -1.89 0.62 33.20
C GLU A 97 -0.40 0.74 33.56
N LEU A 98 0.43 -0.07 32.91
CA LEU A 98 1.89 -0.04 33.01
C LEU A 98 2.39 1.36 32.58
N PRO A 99 3.30 2.01 33.32
CA PRO A 99 3.89 3.29 32.91
C PRO A 99 4.43 3.22 31.47
N PRO A 100 4.32 4.31 30.69
CA PRO A 100 4.65 4.30 29.28
C PRO A 100 6.07 3.77 29.10
N PRO A 101 6.27 2.66 28.36
CA PRO A 101 7.61 2.15 28.12
C PRO A 101 8.41 3.27 27.50
N ALA A 102 9.57 3.57 28.11
CA ALA A 102 10.56 4.46 27.53
C ALA A 102 10.68 4.11 26.06
N GLU A 103 10.59 5.12 25.19
CA GLU A 103 10.59 5.00 23.74
C GLU A 103 11.83 4.21 23.28
N VAL A 104 11.74 2.88 23.30
CA VAL A 104 12.78 1.99 22.78
C VAL A 104 12.66 2.14 21.28
N LEU A 105 13.40 3.13 20.75
CA LEU A 105 13.67 3.24 19.32
C LEU A 105 13.96 1.83 18.83
N PRO A 106 13.15 1.26 17.91
CA PRO A 106 13.30 -0.13 17.51
C PRO A 106 14.75 -0.36 17.13
N LEU A 107 15.39 -1.23 17.91
CA LEU A 107 16.78 -1.65 17.76
C LEU A 107 16.93 -2.08 16.30
N ALA A 108 17.67 -1.28 15.54
CA ALA A 108 17.86 -1.43 14.10
C ALA A 108 18.82 -2.60 13.81
N GLU A 109 18.58 -3.78 14.39
CA GLU A 109 19.59 -4.85 14.41
C GLU A 109 19.61 -5.70 13.15
N ASP A 110 18.53 -5.80 12.37
CA ASP A 110 18.52 -6.67 11.19
C ASP A 110 17.88 -6.05 9.94
N LEU A 111 18.13 -4.76 9.68
CA LEU A 111 17.79 -4.23 8.35
C LEU A 111 18.92 -4.54 7.37
N PRO A 112 18.71 -5.37 6.33
CA PRO A 112 19.63 -5.50 5.21
C PRO A 112 19.59 -4.18 4.39
N ALA A 113 20.09 -3.09 4.95
CA ALA A 113 19.81 -1.74 4.47
C ALA A 113 20.79 -1.32 3.36
N GLY A 114 20.75 -2.03 2.24
CA GLY A 114 21.24 -1.49 0.98
C GLY A 114 20.48 -0.21 0.63
N ARG A 115 21.13 0.77 -0.02
CA ARG A 115 20.49 2.06 -0.41
C ARG A 115 19.17 1.90 -1.15
N ARG A 116 19.01 0.81 -1.91
CA ARG A 116 17.78 0.48 -2.63
C ARG A 116 16.59 0.35 -1.68
N TRP A 117 16.79 -0.24 -0.50
CA TRP A 117 15.76 -0.38 0.53
C TRP A 117 15.32 0.98 1.07
N VAL A 118 16.28 1.87 1.42
CA VAL A 118 15.96 3.23 1.93
C VAL A 118 15.12 4.01 0.94
N TYR A 119 15.47 3.96 -0.35
CA TYR A 119 14.70 4.65 -1.39
C TYR A 119 13.33 4.02 -1.64
N ALA A 120 13.24 2.68 -1.66
CA ALA A 120 11.96 1.98 -1.79
C ALA A 120 11.01 2.33 -0.64
N ARG A 121 11.51 2.30 0.60
CA ARG A 121 10.72 2.66 1.79
C ARG A 121 10.34 4.14 1.79
N LEU A 122 11.25 5.05 1.42
CA LEU A 122 10.95 6.47 1.26
C LEU A 122 9.83 6.72 0.23
N ALA A 123 9.81 5.96 -0.88
CA ALA A 123 8.75 6.05 -1.87
C ALA A 123 7.40 5.56 -1.33
N VAL A 124 7.37 4.44 -0.61
CA VAL A 124 6.16 3.92 0.07
C VAL A 124 5.63 4.93 1.07
N VAL A 125 6.48 5.40 2.00
CA VAL A 125 6.11 6.38 3.03
C VAL A 125 5.57 7.67 2.41
N ARG A 126 6.20 8.19 1.34
CA ARG A 126 5.72 9.39 0.64
C ARG A 126 4.34 9.19 0.01
N ARG A 127 4.07 8.02 -0.60
CA ARG A 127 2.74 7.69 -1.13
C ARG A 127 1.72 7.60 0.00
N LEU A 128 2.09 6.98 1.11
CA LEU A 128 1.22 6.84 2.26
C LEU A 128 0.85 8.18 2.87
N ILE A 129 1.80 9.12 3.04
CA ILE A 129 1.49 10.48 3.57
C ILE A 129 0.37 11.13 2.77
N ARG A 130 0.47 11.12 1.43
CA ARG A 130 -0.53 11.73 0.55
C ARG A 130 -1.89 11.02 0.64
N ALA A 131 -1.88 9.69 0.69
CA ALA A 131 -3.10 8.90 0.79
C ALA A 131 -3.76 9.08 2.17
N TRP A 132 -2.96 9.15 3.24
CA TRP A 132 -3.41 9.35 4.62
C TRP A 132 -3.95 10.76 4.86
N ASP A 133 -3.37 11.77 4.21
CA ASP A 133 -3.90 13.14 4.19
C ASP A 133 -5.32 13.19 3.58
N ARG A 134 -5.61 12.36 2.56
CA ARG A 134 -6.98 12.26 1.99
C ARG A 134 -7.96 11.58 2.93
N VAL A 135 -7.54 10.53 3.65
CA VAL A 135 -8.36 9.92 4.71
C VAL A 135 -8.71 10.96 5.78
N GLY A 136 -7.77 11.87 6.07
CA GLY A 136 -7.96 12.98 7.00
C GLY A 136 -9.06 13.97 6.64
N VAL A 137 -9.48 14.03 5.38
CA VAL A 137 -10.65 14.84 5.01
C VAL A 137 -11.89 14.32 5.75
N VAL A 138 -12.03 12.99 5.88
CA VAL A 138 -13.22 12.38 6.51
C VAL A 138 -12.98 12.05 7.98
N PHE A 139 -11.77 11.63 8.36
CA PHE A 139 -11.46 11.25 9.75
C PHE A 139 -10.94 12.42 10.60
N GLY A 140 -10.50 13.52 9.99
CA GLY A 140 -9.86 14.62 10.72
C GLY A 140 -10.82 15.53 11.46
N ASP A 141 -12.08 15.58 11.03
CA ASP A 141 -13.14 16.41 11.60
C ASP A 141 -14.22 15.52 12.24
N PRO A 142 -14.31 15.46 13.57
CA PRO A 142 -15.27 14.61 14.26
C PRO A 142 -16.72 15.10 14.16
N ASP A 143 -16.92 16.39 13.90
CA ASP A 143 -18.24 17.04 13.88
C ASP A 143 -18.89 16.95 12.48
N ASP A 144 -18.12 16.58 11.47
CA ASP A 144 -18.57 16.51 10.09
C ASP A 144 -19.37 15.21 9.82
N PRO A 145 -20.65 15.30 9.40
CA PRO A 145 -21.45 14.13 9.09
C PRO A 145 -20.94 13.43 7.82
N ALA A 146 -20.53 12.18 7.99
CA ALA A 146 -20.06 11.27 6.95
C ALA A 146 -21.10 10.87 5.88
N ASP A 147 -22.31 11.42 5.94
CA ASP A 147 -23.46 10.91 5.21
C ASP A 147 -23.61 11.51 3.82
N THR A 148 -22.84 12.55 3.50
CA THR A 148 -22.89 13.13 2.16
C THR A 148 -22.26 12.17 1.14
N PRO A 149 -22.91 11.92 -0.03
CA PRO A 149 -22.39 11.01 -1.05
C PRO A 149 -20.96 11.35 -1.50
N VAL A 150 -20.63 12.64 -1.56
CA VAL A 150 -19.28 13.11 -1.93
C VAL A 150 -18.23 12.64 -0.91
N ARG A 151 -18.52 12.73 0.40
CA ARG A 151 -17.59 12.27 1.45
C ARG A 151 -17.42 10.76 1.44
N VAL A 152 -18.51 10.03 1.20
CA VAL A 152 -18.48 8.57 1.05
C VAL A 152 -17.53 8.18 -0.09
N MET A 153 -17.66 8.82 -1.26
CA MET A 153 -16.78 8.55 -2.40
C MET A 153 -15.32 8.90 -2.10
N VAL A 154 -15.07 10.06 -1.46
CA VAL A 154 -13.71 10.46 -1.02
C VAL A 154 -13.11 9.44 -0.05
N LEU A 155 -13.90 8.94 0.91
CA LEU A 155 -13.44 7.93 1.86
C LEU A 155 -13.07 6.64 1.14
N LEU A 156 -13.94 6.13 0.27
CA LEU A 156 -13.70 4.88 -0.46
C LEU A 156 -12.46 4.98 -1.35
N GLU A 157 -12.26 6.09 -2.06
CA GLU A 157 -11.07 6.32 -2.88
C GLU A 157 -9.80 6.37 -2.00
N ALA A 158 -9.86 7.09 -0.88
CA ALA A 158 -8.75 7.20 0.06
C ALA A 158 -8.39 5.83 0.65
N VAL A 159 -9.37 5.06 1.11
CA VAL A 159 -9.21 3.69 1.63
C VAL A 159 -8.57 2.77 0.60
N ARG A 160 -9.06 2.78 -0.64
CA ARG A 160 -8.49 1.98 -1.75
C ARG A 160 -7.02 2.31 -1.99
N THR A 161 -6.64 3.57 -1.81
CA THR A 161 -5.25 4.03 -1.98
C THR A 161 -4.36 3.67 -0.79
N VAL A 162 -4.88 3.75 0.43
CA VAL A 162 -4.12 3.49 1.68
C VAL A 162 -3.91 2.00 1.92
N ARG A 163 -4.95 1.17 1.73
CA ARG A 163 -4.94 -0.26 2.06
C ARG A 163 -3.70 -1.02 1.53
N PRO A 164 -3.30 -0.93 0.24
CA PRO A 164 -2.12 -1.64 -0.26
C PRO A 164 -0.78 -1.11 0.28
N LEU A 165 -0.75 0.09 0.87
CA LEU A 165 0.46 0.71 1.40
C LEU A 165 0.72 0.33 2.87
N LEU A 166 -0.32 -0.06 3.62
CA LEU A 166 -0.22 -0.38 5.05
C LEU A 166 0.80 -1.48 5.38
N PRO A 167 0.92 -2.60 4.62
CA PRO A 167 1.93 -3.62 4.90
C PRO A 167 3.37 -3.08 4.81
N GLY A 168 3.61 -2.10 3.94
CA GLY A 168 4.94 -1.52 3.70
C GLY A 168 5.43 -0.58 4.81
N VAL A 169 4.59 -0.25 5.78
CA VAL A 169 4.91 0.63 6.92
C VAL A 169 4.70 -0.04 8.28
N LYS A 170 4.71 -1.38 8.32
CA LYS A 170 4.66 -2.14 9.58
C LYS A 170 5.73 -1.62 10.57
N GLY A 171 5.32 -1.42 11.82
CA GLY A 171 6.16 -0.87 12.90
C GLY A 171 6.24 0.66 12.94
N VAL A 172 5.63 1.37 11.98
CA VAL A 172 5.47 2.84 12.03
C VAL A 172 4.06 3.21 12.46
N MET A 173 3.07 2.47 11.95
CA MET A 173 1.66 2.65 12.26
C MET A 173 0.86 1.37 11.99
N GLY A 174 -0.32 1.29 12.60
CA GLY A 174 -1.34 0.31 12.22
C GLY A 174 -1.28 -1.04 12.95
N GLY A 175 -0.40 -1.20 13.94
CA GLY A 175 -0.45 -2.24 14.96
C GLY A 175 -1.40 -1.90 16.12
N VAL A 176 -1.67 -2.89 16.98
CA VAL A 176 -2.50 -2.71 18.18
C VAL A 176 -1.72 -1.83 19.17
N GLY A 177 -2.32 -0.72 19.59
CA GLY A 177 -1.66 0.29 20.45
C GLY A 177 -0.67 1.21 19.73
N GLU A 178 -0.39 0.97 18.44
CA GLU A 178 0.46 1.85 17.65
C GLU A 178 -0.30 3.11 17.17
N PRO A 179 0.41 4.20 16.86
CA PRO A 179 -0.19 5.39 16.26
C PRO A 179 -1.00 5.07 14.99
N GLY A 180 -2.24 5.53 14.89
CA GLY A 180 -3.09 5.26 13.73
C GLY A 180 -3.60 3.82 13.66
N GLY A 181 -3.47 3.04 14.75
CA GLY A 181 -3.89 1.65 14.84
C GLY A 181 -5.39 1.46 14.60
N VAL A 182 -6.23 2.29 15.21
CA VAL A 182 -7.69 2.23 15.07
C VAL A 182 -8.09 2.60 13.64
N CYS A 183 -7.52 3.68 13.10
CA CYS A 183 -7.77 4.08 11.71
C CYS A 183 -7.33 3.01 10.71
N ALA A 184 -6.15 2.41 10.91
CA ALA A 184 -5.64 1.38 10.02
C ALA A 184 -6.49 0.09 10.09
N ALA A 185 -6.95 -0.29 11.28
CA ALA A 185 -7.88 -1.40 11.47
C ALA A 185 -9.20 -1.13 10.71
N LEU A 186 -9.76 0.06 10.86
CA LEU A 186 -10.98 0.49 10.16
C LEU A 186 -10.80 0.48 8.63
N VAL A 187 -9.68 0.99 8.11
CA VAL A 187 -9.34 0.98 6.67
C VAL A 187 -9.21 -0.44 6.10
N ARG A 188 -8.83 -1.43 6.92
CA ARG A 188 -8.75 -2.84 6.51
C ARG A 188 -10.12 -3.53 6.46
N GLN A 189 -11.15 -3.00 7.12
CA GLN A 189 -12.47 -3.62 7.12
C GLN A 189 -13.14 -3.51 5.74
N PRO A 190 -13.86 -4.57 5.29
CA PRO A 190 -14.62 -4.54 4.04
C PRO A 190 -15.81 -3.58 4.11
N LEU A 191 -16.47 -3.49 5.26
CA LEU A 191 -17.68 -2.68 5.49
C LEU A 191 -17.38 -1.37 6.24
N ILE A 192 -16.33 -0.66 5.83
CA ILE A 192 -15.84 0.54 6.53
C ILE A 192 -16.93 1.61 6.75
N LEU A 193 -17.83 1.79 5.77
CA LEU A 193 -18.87 2.82 5.83
C LEU A 193 -19.93 2.52 6.88
N ASP A 194 -20.35 1.27 7.00
CA ASP A 194 -21.33 0.86 8.00
C ASP A 194 -20.75 1.01 9.41
N THR A 195 -19.50 0.55 9.61
CA THR A 195 -18.79 0.74 10.88
C THR A 195 -18.65 2.22 11.24
N PHE A 196 -18.20 3.05 10.29
CA PHE A 196 -17.96 4.48 10.53
C PHE A 196 -19.25 5.26 10.79
N ARG A 197 -20.35 4.94 10.10
CA ARG A 197 -21.65 5.58 10.33
C ARG A 197 -22.21 5.30 11.71
N ARG A 198 -21.95 4.12 12.27
CA ARG A 198 -22.37 3.72 13.62
C ARG A 198 -21.51 4.30 14.73
N PHE A 199 -20.43 5.02 14.40
CA PHE A 199 -19.59 5.63 15.43
C PHE A 199 -20.32 6.75 16.16
N LEU A 200 -20.31 6.62 17.49
CA LEU A 200 -20.73 7.66 18.42
C LEU A 200 -19.79 8.89 18.31
N PRO A 201 -20.24 10.09 18.70
CA PRO A 201 -19.40 11.29 18.67
C PRO A 201 -18.04 11.11 19.35
N ASP A 202 -18.00 10.50 20.55
CA ASP A 202 -16.75 10.24 21.28
C ASP A 202 -15.81 9.29 20.52
N GLN A 203 -16.36 8.30 19.80
CA GLN A 203 -15.59 7.39 18.96
C GLN A 203 -15.02 8.11 17.74
N ARG A 204 -15.74 9.09 17.17
CA ARG A 204 -15.23 9.94 16.08
C ARG A 204 -14.11 10.86 16.56
N VAL A 205 -14.23 11.44 17.75
CA VAL A 205 -13.16 12.23 18.38
C VAL A 205 -11.91 11.36 18.61
N ALA A 206 -12.08 10.16 19.16
CA ALA A 206 -10.98 9.21 19.35
C ALA A 206 -10.33 8.79 18.03
N LEU A 207 -11.13 8.51 16.99
CA LEU A 207 -10.66 8.19 15.64
C LEU A 207 -9.87 9.35 15.02
N ALA A 208 -10.36 10.59 15.16
CA ALA A 208 -9.68 11.78 14.67
C ALA A 208 -8.32 12.00 15.38
N ALA A 209 -8.28 11.77 16.69
CA ALA A 209 -7.04 11.81 17.46
C ALA A 209 -6.06 10.72 17.00
N ASP A 210 -6.55 9.49 16.80
CA ASP A 210 -5.73 8.38 16.32
C ASP A 210 -5.19 8.62 14.91
N TRP A 211 -6.01 9.19 14.01
CA TRP A 211 -5.59 9.58 12.65
C TRP A 211 -4.44 10.60 12.70
N ARG A 212 -4.53 11.63 13.57
CA ARG A 212 -3.47 12.63 13.78
C ARG A 212 -2.18 11.97 14.27
N ARG A 213 -2.27 11.08 15.28
CA ARG A 213 -1.11 10.33 15.78
C ARG A 213 -0.43 9.52 14.67
N GLY A 214 -1.23 8.81 13.85
CA GLY A 214 -0.72 8.06 12.69
C GLY A 214 -0.03 8.96 11.67
N ARG A 215 -0.64 10.12 11.35
CA ARG A 215 -0.06 11.11 10.42
C ARG A 215 1.31 11.60 10.89
N ASP A 216 1.44 11.91 12.17
CA ASP A 216 2.70 12.39 12.75
C ASP A 216 3.77 11.30 12.77
N ALA A 217 3.40 10.05 13.09
CA ALA A 217 4.30 8.91 13.07
C ALA A 217 4.90 8.68 11.67
N VAL A 218 4.07 8.67 10.61
CA VAL A 218 4.54 8.51 9.22
C VAL A 218 5.44 9.67 8.79
N ARG A 219 5.15 10.91 9.23
CA ARG A 219 5.99 12.08 8.94
C ARG A 219 7.35 12.01 9.65
N ARG A 220 7.41 11.52 10.89
CA ARG A 220 8.67 11.28 11.61
C ARG A 220 9.54 10.26 10.89
N GLU A 221 8.95 9.14 10.47
CA GLU A 221 9.63 8.11 9.67
C GLU A 221 10.18 8.68 8.35
N TYR A 222 9.38 9.48 7.63
CA TYR A 222 9.83 10.15 6.41
C TYR A 222 11.03 11.07 6.65
N ALA A 223 10.98 11.88 7.70
CA ALA A 223 12.07 12.79 8.07
C ALA A 223 13.35 12.01 8.43
N TRP A 224 13.21 10.90 9.17
CA TRP A 224 14.32 10.01 9.51
C TRP A 224 14.95 9.39 8.25
N LEU A 225 14.16 8.77 7.38
CA LEU A 225 14.64 8.18 6.11
C LEU A 225 15.35 9.22 5.24
N ARG A 226 14.85 10.46 5.20
CA ARG A 226 15.47 11.56 4.45
C ARG A 226 16.85 11.90 5.03
N ARG A 227 17.01 11.97 6.34
CA ARG A 227 18.31 12.19 7.01
C ARG A 227 19.30 11.07 6.70
N VAL A 228 18.89 9.81 6.84
CA VAL A 228 19.72 8.62 6.54
C VAL A 228 20.19 8.66 5.07
N SER A 229 19.29 8.97 4.14
CA SER A 229 19.64 9.08 2.71
C SER A 229 20.61 10.23 2.41
N ALA A 230 20.56 11.33 3.16
CA ALA A 230 21.44 12.48 3.02
C ALA A 230 22.85 12.18 3.55
N GLN A 231 22.96 11.52 4.71
CA GLN A 231 24.24 11.09 5.29
C GLN A 231 25.00 10.15 4.34
N GLY A 232 24.29 9.23 3.68
CA GLY A 232 24.88 8.35 2.66
C GLY A 232 25.30 9.05 1.36
N ARG A 233 24.84 10.29 1.09
CA ARG A 233 25.32 11.11 -0.03
C ARG A 233 26.59 11.87 0.34
N ALA A 234 26.65 12.47 1.53
CA ALA A 234 27.81 13.21 2.02
C ALA A 234 29.10 12.37 1.98
N HIS A 235 29.04 11.14 2.49
CA HIS A 235 30.19 10.22 2.49
C HIS A 235 30.70 9.87 1.08
N ARG A 236 29.81 9.80 0.08
CA ARG A 236 30.20 9.52 -1.31
C ARG A 236 30.77 10.73 -2.02
N ALA A 237 30.27 11.93 -1.73
CA ALA A 237 30.86 13.16 -2.27
C ALA A 237 32.32 13.25 -1.83
N GLY A 238 32.60 13.00 -0.54
CA GLY A 238 33.97 12.90 -0.01
C GLY A 238 34.81 11.84 -0.72
N ARG A 239 34.34 10.59 -0.83
CA ARG A 239 35.08 9.52 -1.51
C ARG A 239 35.31 9.77 -3.01
N ARG A 240 34.36 10.39 -3.72
CA ARG A 240 34.55 10.76 -5.14
C ARG A 240 35.58 11.87 -5.27
N GLY A 241 35.55 12.86 -4.39
CA GLY A 241 36.56 13.91 -4.29
C GLY A 241 37.94 13.32 -4.05
N VAL A 242 38.08 12.42 -3.06
CA VAL A 242 39.34 11.72 -2.77
C VAL A 242 39.81 10.86 -3.94
N ARG A 243 38.92 10.12 -4.62
CA ARG A 243 39.31 9.33 -5.81
C ARG A 243 39.66 10.19 -7.02
N ALA A 244 39.04 11.37 -7.17
CA ALA A 244 39.40 12.32 -8.22
C ALA A 244 40.74 12.97 -7.91
N ALA A 245 40.95 13.42 -6.67
CA ALA A 245 42.21 13.96 -6.19
C ALA A 245 43.34 12.92 -6.27
N TRP A 246 43.07 11.66 -5.93
CA TRP A 246 44.04 10.56 -6.06
C TRP A 246 44.39 10.27 -7.51
N ARG A 247 43.40 10.21 -8.42
CA ARG A 247 43.65 10.05 -9.86
C ARG A 247 44.44 11.23 -10.43
N TRP A 248 44.15 12.45 -9.99
CA TRP A 248 44.89 13.65 -10.38
C TRP A 248 46.33 13.61 -9.85
N ALA A 249 46.53 13.25 -8.58
CA ALA A 249 47.85 13.10 -7.98
C ALA A 249 48.69 12.01 -8.67
N LEU A 250 48.06 10.91 -9.12
CA LEU A 250 48.74 9.88 -9.91
C LEU A 250 49.13 10.37 -11.32
N HIS A 251 48.43 11.35 -11.89
CA HIS A 251 48.81 11.96 -13.17
C HIS A 251 49.91 13.04 -13.03
N THR A 252 50.19 13.50 -11.82
CA THR A 252 51.19 14.55 -11.56
C THR A 252 52.09 14.13 -10.39
N PRO A 253 53.02 13.19 -10.61
CA PRO A 253 53.82 12.59 -9.54
C PRO A 253 54.70 13.62 -8.80
N GLU A 254 55.07 14.71 -9.46
CA GLU A 254 55.83 15.82 -8.86
C GLU A 254 55.09 16.44 -7.66
N LEU A 255 53.76 16.45 -7.68
CA LEU A 255 52.96 16.99 -6.58
C LEU A 255 52.86 16.04 -5.38
N LEU A 256 53.19 14.76 -5.54
CA LEU A 256 53.33 13.83 -4.42
C LEU A 256 54.60 14.10 -3.60
N LEU A 257 55.60 14.77 -4.18
CA LEU A 257 56.81 15.14 -3.48
C LEU A 257 56.56 16.24 -2.44
N VAL A 258 55.64 17.17 -2.71
CA VAL A 258 55.31 18.29 -1.80
C VAL A 258 54.86 17.81 -0.40
N PRO A 259 53.84 16.95 -0.26
CA PRO A 259 53.43 16.46 1.07
C PRO A 259 54.51 15.57 1.72
N LEU A 260 55.28 14.82 0.94
CA LEU A 260 56.36 13.98 1.46
C LEU A 260 57.48 14.85 2.09
N LEU A 261 57.83 15.95 1.42
CA LEU A 261 58.83 16.92 1.88
C LEU A 261 58.33 17.67 3.13
N LEU A 262 57.03 17.97 3.19
CA LEU A 262 56.39 18.58 4.35
C LEU A 262 56.37 17.64 5.57
N ILE A 263 56.09 16.35 5.36
CA ILE A 263 56.17 15.31 6.42
C ILE A 263 57.59 15.18 6.94
N LEU A 264 58.59 15.12 6.05
CA LEU A 264 60.01 15.08 6.43
C LEU A 264 60.42 16.30 7.27
N LEU A 265 59.95 17.49 6.89
CA LEU A 265 60.21 18.72 7.64
C LEU A 265 59.64 18.64 9.07
N VAL A 266 58.39 18.17 9.23
CA VAL A 266 57.73 18.05 10.54
C VAL A 266 58.42 17.01 11.43
N VAL A 267 58.82 15.87 10.87
CA VAL A 267 59.56 14.83 11.62
C VAL A 267 60.92 15.37 12.07
N ARG A 268 61.62 16.12 11.22
CA ARG A 268 62.90 16.76 11.57
C ARG A 268 62.74 17.79 12.70
N LEU A 269 61.68 18.58 12.67
CA LEU A 269 61.40 19.59 13.71
C LEU A 269 60.99 18.99 15.07
N ARG A 270 60.49 17.74 15.11
CA ARG A 270 60.14 17.05 16.36
C ARG A 270 61.28 16.23 16.97
N GLY A 271 62.31 15.91 16.19
CA GLY A 271 63.44 15.08 16.62
C GLY A 271 64.63 15.86 17.18
N ASN A 272 64.61 17.20 17.08
CA ASN A 272 65.54 18.11 17.74
C ASN A 272 64.86 18.73 18.97
#